data_AF-A0A7R9HI36-F1
#
_entry.id   AF-A0A7R9HI36-F1
#
_cell.length_a   1.000
_cell.length_b   1.000
_cell.length_c   1.000
_cell.angle_alpha   90.00
_cell.angle_beta   90.00
_cell.angle_gamma   90.00
#
_symmetry.space_group_name_H-M   'P 1'
#
loop_
_entity.id
_entity.type
_entity.pdbx_description
1 polymer ?
#
loop_
_entity_poly.entity_id
_entity_poly.type
_entity_poly.pdbx_seq_one_letter_code
_entity_poly.pdbx_strand_id
1 'polypeptide(L)'
;MYPHFHGGRAENNFGKPCLVHSTEVDVYNETARPIVDKVLMGYNGTILAYGQTGTGKTFTMAGICSEPELKGIIPNSFAHIFGYIAKADDHRKFLVRVAHIEIYNEEVRDLLGKDQSARLEVKERPDIGVYIKDLSGYVVNNADDMERIMTLGNKNRMVGATAMNETSSRSHAIFTITIENGDVGEDGKQHIKMGKLHLVDLA
;
A
#
# COMPACT_ATOMS: atom_id res chain seq x y z
N MET A 1 -41.88 28.25 23.32
CA MET A 1 -40.57 28.84 23.01
C MET A 1 -39.60 27.68 22.84
N TYR A 2 -39.48 27.16 21.61
CA TYR A 2 -38.56 26.07 21.27
C TYR A 2 -37.21 26.67 20.86
N PRO A 3 -36.06 26.12 21.28
CA PRO A 3 -34.77 26.63 20.83
C PRO A 3 -34.56 26.23 19.37
N HIS A 4 -34.31 27.23 18.53
CA HIS A 4 -33.86 27.05 17.15
C HIS A 4 -32.42 26.49 17.16
N PHE A 5 -32.25 25.24 16.75
CA PHE A 5 -30.94 24.70 16.40
C PHE A 5 -30.46 25.38 15.11
N HIS A 6 -29.41 26.20 15.21
CA HIS A 6 -28.64 26.65 14.06
C HIS A 6 -27.81 25.46 13.55
N GLY A 7 -28.14 24.98 12.36
CA GLY A 7 -27.33 23.99 11.64
C GLY A 7 -26.00 24.60 11.23
N GLY A 8 -25.00 24.51 12.09
CA GLY A 8 -23.62 24.81 11.72
C GLY A 8 -23.13 23.78 10.72
N ARG A 9 -22.89 24.19 9.47
CA ARG A 9 -22.07 23.40 8.55
C ARG A 9 -20.65 23.39 9.10
N ALA A 10 -20.14 22.21 9.46
CA ALA A 10 -18.72 22.03 9.67
C ALA A 10 -18.01 22.20 8.32
N GLU A 11 -17.25 23.29 8.17
CA GLU A 11 -16.31 23.42 7.07
C GLU A 11 -15.07 22.59 7.40
N ASN A 12 -14.90 21.48 6.70
CA ASN A 12 -13.72 20.65 6.85
C ASN A 12 -12.69 21.05 5.81
N ASN A 13 -11.58 21.63 6.25
CA ASN A 13 -10.40 21.87 5.41
C ASN A 13 -9.61 20.58 5.25
N PHE A 14 -10.04 19.73 4.32
CA PHE A 14 -9.25 18.60 3.83
C PHE A 14 -8.26 19.07 2.75
N GLY A 15 -7.40 18.16 2.28
CA GLY A 15 -6.78 18.32 0.96
C GLY A 15 -7.83 18.45 -0.15
N LYS A 16 -7.42 18.42 -1.42
CA LYS A 16 -8.38 18.57 -2.54
C LYS A 16 -9.50 17.52 -2.46
N PRO A 17 -10.78 17.94 -2.44
CA PRO A 17 -11.90 17.00 -2.39
C PRO A 17 -12.04 16.30 -3.75
N CYS A 18 -12.01 14.97 -3.73
CA CYS A 18 -12.38 14.17 -4.90
C CYS A 18 -13.91 14.07 -4.96
N LEU A 19 -14.51 14.50 -6.07
CA LEU A 19 -15.96 14.58 -6.23
C LEU A 19 -16.51 13.23 -6.75
N VAL A 20 -17.84 13.06 -6.66
CA VAL A 20 -18.58 11.85 -7.10
C VAL A 20 -18.42 11.52 -8.60
N HIS A 21 -17.69 12.35 -9.35
CA HIS A 21 -17.43 12.20 -10.79
C HIS A 21 -15.95 11.98 -11.13
N SER A 22 -15.07 11.88 -10.14
CA SER A 22 -13.65 11.58 -10.37
C SER A 22 -13.50 10.12 -10.78
N THR A 23 -12.77 9.86 -11.87
CA THR A 23 -12.42 8.49 -12.25
C THR A 23 -11.33 7.95 -11.32
N GLU A 24 -11.20 6.62 -11.19
CA GLU A 24 -10.12 6.02 -10.38
C GLU A 24 -8.72 6.43 -10.90
N VAL A 25 -8.62 6.71 -12.20
CA VAL A 25 -7.41 7.25 -12.83
C VAL A 25 -7.11 8.67 -12.34
N ASP A 26 -8.13 9.53 -12.21
CA ASP A 26 -7.95 10.89 -11.68
C ASP A 26 -7.55 10.85 -10.21
N VAL A 27 -8.23 10.03 -9.41
CA VAL A 27 -7.90 9.80 -7.99
C VAL A 27 -6.44 9.40 -7.86
N TYR A 28 -5.99 8.42 -8.65
CA TYR A 28 -4.61 7.97 -8.63
C TYR A 28 -3.62 9.06 -9.04
N ASN A 29 -3.87 9.76 -10.15
CA ASN A 29 -2.96 10.79 -10.67
C ASN A 29 -2.80 11.96 -9.71
N GLU A 30 -3.87 12.35 -9.00
CA GLU A 30 -3.82 13.49 -8.09
C GLU A 30 -3.24 13.14 -6.72
N THR A 31 -3.52 11.94 -6.20
CA THR A 31 -3.20 11.59 -4.80
C THR A 31 -2.01 10.65 -4.68
N ALA A 32 -2.02 9.54 -5.41
CA ALA A 32 -1.08 8.45 -5.23
C ALA A 32 0.20 8.66 -6.05
N ARG A 33 0.06 9.14 -7.30
CA ARG A 33 1.18 9.29 -8.24
C ARG A 33 2.34 10.13 -7.67
N PRO A 34 2.11 11.31 -7.07
CA PRO A 34 3.21 12.10 -6.49
C PRO A 34 3.94 11.36 -5.35
N ILE A 35 3.22 10.54 -4.59
CA ILE A 35 3.80 9.74 -3.49
C ILE A 35 4.66 8.62 -4.08
N VAL A 36 4.16 7.90 -5.08
CA VAL A 36 4.90 6.84 -5.77
C VAL A 36 6.18 7.40 -6.41
N ASP A 37 6.10 8.57 -7.05
CA ASP A 37 7.27 9.27 -7.61
C ASP A 37 8.33 9.55 -6.54
N LYS A 38 7.92 10.02 -5.35
CA LYS A 38 8.84 10.25 -4.23
C LYS A 38 9.44 8.94 -3.73
N VAL A 39 8.68 7.85 -3.68
CA VAL A 39 9.22 6.54 -3.27
C VAL A 39 10.28 6.05 -4.24
N LEU A 40 10.07 6.20 -5.55
CA LEU A 40 11.06 5.86 -6.58
C LEU A 40 12.36 6.67 -6.45
N MET A 41 12.28 7.88 -5.87
CA MET A 41 13.43 8.73 -5.55
C MET A 41 14.12 8.36 -4.22
N GLY A 42 13.59 7.39 -3.47
CA GLY A 42 14.15 6.93 -2.19
C GLY A 42 13.51 7.53 -0.94
N TYR A 43 12.32 8.12 -1.04
CA TYR A 43 11.57 8.57 0.14
C TYR A 43 10.62 7.47 0.63
N ASN A 44 10.18 7.57 1.88
CA ASN A 44 9.10 6.74 2.40
C ASN A 44 7.75 7.41 2.12
N GLY A 45 6.79 6.64 1.62
CA GLY A 45 5.45 7.06 1.30
C GLY A 45 4.41 6.13 1.94
N THR A 46 3.26 6.67 2.29
CA THR A 46 2.15 5.89 2.84
C THR A 46 0.85 6.41 2.25
N ILE A 47 0.03 5.50 1.73
CA ILE A 47 -1.31 5.76 1.23
C ILE A 47 -2.27 4.94 2.08
N LEU A 48 -3.25 5.62 2.66
CA LEU A 48 -4.19 5.06 3.63
C LEU A 48 -5.61 5.34 3.16
N ALA A 49 -6.42 4.30 3.03
CA ALA A 49 -7.86 4.45 2.90
C ALA A 49 -8.52 4.39 4.28
N TYR A 50 -9.27 5.45 4.63
CA TYR A 50 -9.99 5.57 5.89
C TYR A 50 -11.44 6.01 5.63
N GLY A 51 -12.38 5.48 6.42
CA GLY A 51 -13.81 5.68 6.26
C GLY A 51 -14.63 4.58 6.92
N GLN A 52 -15.94 4.78 7.06
CA GLN A 52 -16.84 3.77 7.62
C GLN A 52 -16.88 2.50 6.74
N THR A 53 -17.23 1.35 7.29
CA THR A 53 -17.47 0.14 6.48
C THR A 53 -18.54 0.42 5.41
N GLY A 54 -18.27 0.02 4.17
CA GLY A 54 -19.18 0.25 3.03
C GLY A 54 -18.97 1.59 2.31
N THR A 55 -18.03 2.45 2.73
CA THR A 55 -17.75 3.73 2.04
C THR A 55 -16.76 3.63 0.88
N GLY A 56 -16.41 2.41 0.44
CA GLY A 56 -15.57 2.21 -0.74
C GLY A 56 -14.06 2.12 -0.51
N LYS A 57 -13.55 1.96 0.73
CA LYS A 57 -12.10 1.86 1.01
C LYS A 57 -11.37 0.83 0.13
N THR A 58 -11.85 -0.41 0.16
CA THR A 58 -11.29 -1.49 -0.66
C THR A 58 -11.52 -1.24 -2.16
N PHE A 59 -12.60 -0.56 -2.54
CA PHE A 59 -12.83 -0.20 -3.94
C PHE A 59 -11.80 0.83 -4.43
N THR A 60 -11.54 1.90 -3.67
CA THR A 60 -10.50 2.88 -4.03
C THR A 60 -9.10 2.27 -4.01
N MET A 61 -8.80 1.38 -3.05
CA MET A 61 -7.47 0.77 -2.95
C MET A 61 -7.23 -0.31 -4.01
N ALA A 62 -8.13 -1.29 -4.15
CA ALA A 62 -7.95 -2.42 -5.07
C ALA A 62 -8.63 -2.18 -6.43
N GLY A 63 -9.82 -1.59 -6.43
CA GLY A 63 -10.66 -1.44 -7.62
C GLY A 63 -11.19 -2.77 -8.15
N ILE A 64 -11.57 -2.78 -9.42
CA ILE A 64 -12.00 -3.98 -10.14
C ILE A 64 -10.86 -4.39 -11.09
N CYS A 65 -10.13 -5.44 -10.74
CA CYS A 65 -8.95 -5.88 -11.49
C CYS A 65 -9.25 -6.26 -12.96
N SER A 66 -10.47 -6.71 -13.26
CA SER A 66 -10.90 -7.10 -14.61
C SER A 66 -11.17 -5.91 -15.54
N GLU A 67 -11.34 -4.71 -14.98
CA GLU A 67 -11.72 -3.51 -15.73
C GLU A 67 -10.61 -2.46 -15.62
N PRO A 68 -9.82 -2.22 -16.69
CA PRO A 68 -8.68 -1.30 -16.63
C PRO A 68 -9.01 0.10 -16.12
N GLU A 69 -10.21 0.60 -16.44
CA GLU A 69 -10.69 1.95 -16.05
C GLU A 69 -11.08 2.03 -14.57
N LEU A 70 -11.32 0.88 -13.93
CA LEU A 70 -11.72 0.77 -12.53
C LEU A 70 -10.62 0.18 -11.64
N LYS A 71 -9.39 0.08 -12.15
CA LYS A 71 -8.23 -0.28 -11.34
C LYS A 71 -7.99 0.81 -10.29
N GLY A 72 -7.89 0.40 -9.03
CA GLY A 72 -7.68 1.31 -7.90
C GLY A 72 -6.22 1.72 -7.72
N ILE A 73 -5.91 2.30 -6.56
CA ILE A 73 -4.57 2.83 -6.25
C ILE A 73 -3.48 1.75 -6.30
N ILE A 74 -3.73 0.56 -5.76
CA ILE A 74 -2.75 -0.53 -5.65
C ILE A 74 -2.28 -1.01 -7.03
N PRO A 75 -3.17 -1.50 -7.93
CA PRO A 75 -2.73 -2.00 -9.24
C PRO A 75 -2.12 -0.88 -10.12
N ASN A 76 -2.63 0.36 -10.02
CA ASN A 76 -2.03 1.50 -10.73
C ASN A 76 -0.62 1.83 -10.19
N SER A 77 -0.38 1.69 -8.89
CA SER A 77 0.95 1.85 -8.29
C SER A 77 1.93 0.81 -8.83
N PHE A 78 1.52 -0.45 -8.96
CA PHE A 78 2.36 -1.53 -9.49
C PHE A 78 2.78 -1.25 -10.93
N ALA A 79 1.82 -0.90 -11.79
CA ALA A 79 2.07 -0.53 -13.17
C ALA A 79 2.98 0.70 -13.29
N HIS A 80 2.79 1.69 -12.41
CA HIS A 80 3.63 2.89 -12.41
C HIS A 80 5.07 2.60 -12.00
N ILE A 81 5.28 1.83 -10.93
CA ILE A 81 6.62 1.45 -10.45
C ILE A 81 7.40 0.72 -11.55
N PHE A 82 6.82 -0.32 -12.13
CA PHE A 82 7.51 -1.08 -13.19
C PHE A 82 7.57 -0.33 -14.52
N GLY A 83 6.61 0.54 -14.81
CA GLY A 83 6.68 1.45 -15.95
C GLY A 83 7.80 2.49 -15.82
N TYR A 84 8.13 2.92 -14.59
CA TYR A 84 9.28 3.77 -14.31
C TYR A 84 10.60 2.98 -14.46
N ILE A 85 10.67 1.79 -13.86
CA ILE A 85 11.87 0.93 -13.92
C ILE A 85 12.20 0.56 -15.37
N ALA A 86 11.20 0.22 -16.19
CA ALA A 86 11.39 -0.13 -17.60
C ALA A 86 11.85 1.05 -18.48
N LYS A 87 11.66 2.29 -18.03
CA LYS A 87 12.10 3.51 -18.71
C LYS A 87 13.38 4.10 -18.13
N ALA A 88 13.88 3.54 -17.03
CA ALA A 88 15.10 4.00 -16.40
C ALA A 88 16.31 3.62 -17.25
N ASP A 89 17.37 4.42 -17.15
CA ASP A 89 18.61 4.17 -17.87
C ASP A 89 19.30 2.88 -17.40
N ASP A 90 20.04 2.23 -18.31
CA ASP A 90 20.74 0.96 -18.06
C ASP A 90 21.76 1.01 -16.91
N HIS A 91 22.20 2.20 -16.51
CA HIS A 91 23.13 2.39 -15.40
C HIS A 91 22.46 2.27 -14.02
N ARG A 92 21.13 2.35 -13.95
CA ARG A 92 20.35 2.23 -12.70
C ARG A 92 19.92 0.79 -12.47
N LYS A 93 20.17 0.29 -11.26
CA LYS A 93 19.72 -1.04 -10.83
C LYS A 93 18.63 -0.91 -9.79
N PHE A 94 17.53 -1.60 -10.02
CA PHE A 94 16.39 -1.64 -9.10
C PHE A 94 16.25 -3.02 -8.48
N LEU A 95 15.96 -3.06 -7.18
CA LEU A 95 15.53 -4.25 -6.47
C LEU A 95 14.22 -3.94 -5.75
N VAL A 96 13.16 -4.63 -6.14
CA VAL A 96 11.82 -4.44 -5.57
C VAL A 96 11.50 -5.64 -4.69
N ARG A 97 11.14 -5.37 -3.43
CA ARG A 97 10.69 -6.36 -2.45
C ARG A 97 9.31 -6.01 -1.94
N VAL A 98 8.47 -7.01 -1.73
CA VAL A 98 7.13 -6.85 -1.18
C VAL A 98 6.93 -7.66 0.09
N ALA A 99 6.12 -7.11 0.99
CA ALA A 99 5.64 -7.79 2.18
C ALA A 99 4.15 -7.47 2.36
N HIS A 100 3.36 -8.40 2.87
CA HIS A 100 1.93 -8.21 3.07
C HIS A 100 1.54 -8.72 4.45
N ILE A 101 0.99 -7.83 5.27
CA ILE A 101 0.60 -8.14 6.64
C ILE A 101 -0.86 -7.81 6.90
N GLU A 102 -1.40 -8.49 7.88
CA GLU A 102 -2.68 -8.18 8.49
C GLU A 102 -2.47 -7.81 9.95
N ILE A 103 -3.16 -6.77 10.41
CA ILE A 103 -3.28 -6.44 11.83
C ILE A 103 -4.72 -6.75 12.23
N TYR A 104 -4.87 -7.72 13.12
CA TYR A 104 -6.16 -8.14 13.65
C TYR A 104 -6.06 -8.33 15.16
N ASN A 105 -6.96 -7.69 15.91
CA ASN A 105 -6.99 -7.79 17.37
C ASN A 105 -5.63 -7.51 18.02
N GLU A 106 -4.96 -6.42 17.59
CA GLU A 106 -3.59 -6.03 18.02
C GLU A 106 -2.49 -7.07 17.73
N GLU A 107 -2.77 -8.08 16.92
CA GLU A 107 -1.80 -9.10 16.49
C GLU A 107 -1.42 -8.89 15.02
N VAL A 108 -0.11 -8.92 14.75
CA VAL A 108 0.44 -8.84 13.40
C VAL A 108 0.61 -10.25 12.85
N ARG A 109 0.12 -10.47 11.62
CA ARG A 109 0.24 -11.75 10.91
C ARG A 109 0.86 -11.54 9.54
N ASP A 110 1.66 -12.51 9.13
CA ASP A 110 2.24 -12.56 7.79
C ASP A 110 1.26 -13.21 6.82
N LEU A 111 0.79 -12.45 5.82
CA LEU A 111 -0.11 -13.00 4.81
C LEU A 111 0.63 -13.78 3.71
N LEU A 112 1.96 -13.71 3.66
CA LEU A 112 2.79 -14.40 2.67
C LEU A 112 3.66 -15.50 3.29
N GLY A 113 3.81 -15.50 4.61
CA GLY A 113 4.58 -16.50 5.35
C GLY A 113 4.03 -17.92 5.18
N LYS A 114 4.83 -18.92 5.59
CA LYS A 114 4.44 -20.34 5.53
C LYS A 114 3.33 -20.68 6.52
N ASP A 115 3.34 -20.03 7.67
CA ASP A 115 2.38 -20.21 8.76
C ASP A 115 1.66 -18.89 9.00
N GLN A 116 0.40 -18.81 8.54
CA GLN A 116 -0.43 -17.61 8.69
C GLN A 116 -1.07 -17.50 10.08
N SER A 117 -0.90 -18.51 10.93
CA SER A 117 -1.33 -18.49 12.33
C SER A 117 -0.25 -17.93 13.27
N ALA A 118 1.00 -17.85 12.79
CA ALA A 118 2.11 -17.28 13.54
C ALA A 118 1.89 -15.79 13.79
N ARG A 119 2.12 -15.40 15.05
CA ARG A 119 2.07 -14.00 15.50
C ARG A 119 3.45 -13.40 15.37
N LEU A 120 3.56 -12.29 14.64
CA LEU A 120 4.82 -11.58 14.48
C LEU A 120 4.99 -10.50 15.55
N GLU A 121 6.23 -10.34 16.02
CA GLU A 121 6.59 -9.33 17.01
C GLU A 121 7.03 -8.03 16.31
N VAL A 122 6.45 -6.92 16.73
CA VAL A 122 6.94 -5.58 16.37
C VAL A 122 8.12 -5.23 17.29
N LYS A 123 9.25 -4.85 16.70
CA LYS A 123 10.48 -4.49 17.41
C LYS A 123 10.99 -3.14 16.94
N GLU A 124 11.84 -2.52 17.74
CA GLU A 124 12.49 -1.27 17.42
C GLU A 124 14.00 -1.43 17.45
N ARG A 125 14.68 -0.77 16.51
CA ARG A 125 16.12 -0.72 16.41
C ARG A 125 16.57 0.71 16.10
N PRO A 126 17.61 1.25 16.76
CA PRO A 126 18.02 2.65 16.57
C PRO A 126 18.40 3.02 15.12
N ASP A 127 18.87 2.06 14.33
CA ASP A 127 19.35 2.25 12.96
C ASP A 127 18.27 2.15 11.88
N ILE A 128 17.19 1.42 12.14
CA ILE A 128 16.12 1.13 11.17
C ILE A 128 14.73 1.58 11.63
N GLY A 129 14.58 1.97 12.89
CA GLY A 129 13.30 2.28 13.53
C GLY A 129 12.49 1.02 13.84
N VAL A 130 11.17 1.16 13.76
CA VAL A 130 10.22 0.08 14.01
C VAL A 130 10.19 -0.92 12.83
N TYR A 131 10.29 -2.21 13.13
CA TYR A 131 10.26 -3.29 12.16
C TYR A 131 9.52 -4.52 12.71
N ILE A 132 9.06 -5.39 11.82
CA ILE A 132 8.39 -6.64 12.20
C ILE A 132 9.43 -7.75 12.10
N LYS A 133 9.68 -8.44 13.21
CA LYS A 133 10.62 -9.55 13.26
C LYS A 133 10.06 -10.75 12.48
N ASP A 134 10.92 -11.42 11.73
CA ASP A 134 10.60 -12.64 10.98
C ASP A 134 9.54 -12.45 9.88
N LEU A 135 9.28 -11.19 9.46
CA LEU A 135 8.38 -10.88 8.34
C LEU A 135 8.96 -11.38 7.01
N SER A 136 8.15 -12.13 6.27
CA SER A 136 8.52 -12.61 4.94
C SER A 136 8.54 -11.46 3.92
N GLY A 137 9.60 -11.39 3.13
CA GLY A 137 9.74 -10.47 2.01
C GLY A 137 10.04 -11.22 0.72
N TYR A 138 9.38 -10.83 -0.37
CA TYR A 138 9.52 -11.49 -1.67
C TYR A 138 10.06 -10.51 -2.69
N VAL A 139 11.07 -10.94 -3.46
CA VAL A 139 11.59 -10.18 -4.60
C VAL A 139 10.63 -10.34 -5.77
N VAL A 140 10.31 -9.25 -6.43
CA VAL A 140 9.42 -9.19 -7.60
C VAL A 140 10.12 -8.52 -8.76
N ASN A 141 9.87 -8.99 -9.99
CA ASN A 141 10.57 -8.51 -11.18
C ASN A 141 9.65 -7.81 -12.18
N ASN A 142 8.33 -7.88 -11.98
CA ASN A 142 7.34 -7.22 -12.83
C ASN A 142 6.04 -6.97 -12.05
N ALA A 143 5.11 -6.22 -12.66
CA ALA A 143 3.82 -5.89 -12.04
C ALA A 143 2.95 -7.15 -11.81
N ASP A 144 3.01 -8.14 -12.71
CA ASP A 144 2.23 -9.37 -12.59
C ASP A 144 2.67 -10.20 -11.36
N ASP A 145 3.96 -10.21 -11.02
CA ASP A 145 4.49 -10.82 -9.80
C ASP A 145 3.87 -10.17 -8.56
N MET A 146 3.73 -8.83 -8.55
CA MET A 146 3.08 -8.10 -7.46
C MET A 146 1.60 -8.43 -7.37
N GLU A 147 0.88 -8.45 -8.50
CA GLU A 147 -0.54 -8.81 -8.54
C GLU A 147 -0.77 -10.24 -8.04
N ARG A 148 0.10 -11.20 -8.40
CA ARG A 148 0.06 -12.58 -7.91
C ARG A 148 0.28 -12.67 -6.40
N ILE A 149 1.27 -11.96 -5.87
CA ILE A 149 1.56 -11.94 -4.43
C ILE A 149 0.42 -11.26 -3.64
N MET A 150 -0.13 -10.16 -4.17
CA MET A 150 -1.29 -9.49 -3.58
C MET A 150 -2.49 -10.44 -3.52
N THR A 151 -2.78 -11.16 -4.61
CA THR A 151 -3.87 -12.14 -4.69
C THR A 151 -3.67 -13.28 -3.70
N LEU A 152 -2.44 -13.79 -3.57
CA LEU A 152 -2.10 -14.83 -2.59
C LEU A 152 -2.36 -14.34 -1.15
N GLY A 153 -1.88 -13.15 -0.80
CA GLY A 153 -2.08 -12.58 0.53
C GLY A 153 -3.56 -12.34 0.83
N ASN A 154 -4.33 -11.83 -0.13
CA ASN A 154 -5.78 -11.66 0.01
C ASN A 154 -6.52 -12.99 0.21
N LYS A 155 -6.11 -14.05 -0.51
CA LYS A 155 -6.67 -15.39 -0.31
C LYS A 155 -6.39 -15.90 1.11
N ASN A 156 -5.16 -15.75 1.59
CA ASN A 156 -4.77 -16.17 2.93
C ASN A 156 -5.53 -15.39 4.01
N ARG A 157 -5.72 -14.08 3.81
CA ARG A 157 -6.55 -13.22 4.65
C ARG A 157 -8.00 -13.70 4.73
N MET A 158 -8.61 -14.04 3.59
CA MET A 158 -9.98 -14.56 3.55
C MET A 158 -10.12 -15.91 4.25
N VAL A 159 -9.16 -16.82 4.06
CA VAL A 159 -9.16 -18.13 4.73
C VAL A 159 -9.07 -17.97 6.24
N GLY A 160 -8.16 -17.12 6.72
CA GLY A 160 -8.06 -16.76 8.14
C GLY A 160 -9.39 -16.24 8.68
N ALA A 161 -10.02 -15.32 7.94
CA ALA A 161 -11.30 -14.76 8.33
C ALA A 161 -12.40 -15.84 8.45
N THR A 162 -12.50 -16.76 7.49
CA THR A 162 -13.49 -17.86 7.55
C THR A 162 -13.23 -18.84 8.69
N ALA A 163 -11.97 -19.10 9.04
CA ALA A 163 -11.61 -20.02 10.13
C ALA A 163 -11.99 -19.46 11.51
N MET A 164 -12.06 -18.14 11.66
CA MET A 164 -12.32 -17.46 12.94
C MET A 164 -13.71 -16.79 13.01
N ASN A 165 -14.61 -17.02 12.05
CA ASN A 165 -15.89 -16.31 11.90
C ASN A 165 -15.72 -14.77 11.83
N GLU A 166 -14.64 -14.33 11.20
CA GLU A 166 -14.26 -12.94 11.06
C GLU A 166 -14.65 -12.39 9.68
N THR A 167 -14.75 -11.07 9.60
CA THR A 167 -14.95 -10.34 8.35
C THR A 167 -13.73 -9.45 8.11
N SER A 168 -13.25 -9.37 6.87
CA SER A 168 -12.11 -8.51 6.49
C SER A 168 -12.32 -7.04 6.85
N SER A 169 -13.55 -6.60 7.10
CA SER A 169 -13.87 -5.27 7.63
C SER A 169 -13.44 -5.03 9.08
N ARG A 170 -12.85 -6.01 9.77
CA ARG A 170 -12.39 -5.92 11.16
C ARG A 170 -10.88 -6.04 11.31
N SER A 171 -10.16 -6.20 10.20
CA SER A 171 -8.71 -6.26 10.16
C SER A 171 -8.14 -5.21 9.23
N HIS A 172 -6.97 -4.69 9.56
CA HIS A 172 -6.24 -3.75 8.70
C HIS A 172 -5.27 -4.55 7.83
N ALA A 173 -5.22 -4.26 6.53
CA ALA A 173 -4.24 -4.86 5.63
C ALA A 173 -3.21 -3.82 5.21
N ILE A 174 -1.93 -4.19 5.26
CA ILE A 174 -0.82 -3.33 4.85
C ILE A 174 0.03 -4.09 3.84
N PHE A 175 0.02 -3.61 2.60
CA PHE A 175 0.92 -4.07 1.56
C PHE A 175 2.11 -3.10 1.47
N THR A 176 3.31 -3.60 1.73
CA THR A 176 4.54 -2.81 1.72
C THR A 176 5.39 -3.14 0.52
N ILE A 177 5.80 -2.12 -0.22
CA ILE A 177 6.75 -2.22 -1.34
C ILE A 177 8.02 -1.49 -0.93
N THR A 178 9.14 -2.20 -0.91
CA THR A 178 10.47 -1.62 -0.72
C THR A 178 11.18 -1.58 -2.07
N ILE A 179 11.61 -0.40 -2.48
CA ILE A 179 12.34 -0.16 -3.72
C ILE A 179 13.74 0.30 -3.36
N GLU A 180 14.73 -0.50 -3.71
CA GLU A 180 16.14 -0.10 -3.67
C GLU A 180 16.56 0.31 -5.08
N ASN A 181 17.15 1.49 -5.20
CA ASN A 181 17.70 2.04 -6.43
C ASN A 181 19.18 2.30 -6.22
N GLY A 182 20.03 1.59 -6.97
CA GLY A 182 21.45 1.84 -7.06
C GLY A 182 21.78 2.62 -8.33
N ASP A 183 22.39 3.78 -8.16
CA ASP A 183 22.88 4.64 -9.24
C ASP A 183 24.41 4.81 -9.11
N VAL A 184 25.13 4.90 -10.23
CA VAL A 184 26.56 5.20 -10.23
C VAL A 184 26.71 6.71 -10.41
N GLY A 185 27.15 7.39 -9.36
CA GLY A 185 27.34 8.83 -9.39
C GLY A 185 28.46 9.23 -10.36
N GLU A 186 28.51 10.52 -10.70
CA GLU A 186 29.60 11.10 -11.51
C GLU A 186 30.99 10.89 -10.86
N ASP A 187 31.02 10.63 -9.55
CA ASP A 187 32.21 10.29 -8.77
C ASP A 187 32.66 8.82 -8.92
N GLY A 188 31.97 8.03 -9.74
CA GLY A 188 32.21 6.61 -9.94
C GLY A 188 31.82 5.73 -8.75
N LYS A 189 31.18 6.29 -7.72
CA LYS A 189 30.72 5.55 -6.55
C LYS A 189 29.27 5.11 -6.71
N GLN A 190 28.94 3.98 -6.10
CA GLN A 190 27.58 3.49 -6.08
C GLN A 190 26.79 4.17 -4.96
N HIS A 191 25.75 4.91 -5.33
CA HIS A 191 24.80 5.54 -4.42
C HIS A 191 23.54 4.69 -4.36
N ILE A 192 23.23 4.16 -3.18
CA ILE A 192 22.04 3.33 -2.97
C ILE A 192 21.00 4.17 -2.22
N LYS A 193 19.81 4.27 -2.80
CA LYS A 193 18.63 4.87 -2.18
C LYS A 193 17.60 3.79 -1.94
N MET A 194 16.87 3.90 -0.83
CA MET A 194 15.80 2.97 -0.49
C MET A 194 14.53 3.75 -0.16
N GLY A 195 13.45 3.49 -0.89
CA GLY A 195 12.13 4.01 -0.59
C GLY A 195 11.17 2.89 -0.18
N LYS A 196 10.28 3.17 0.78
CA LYS A 196 9.21 2.25 1.18
C LYS A 196 7.85 2.88 0.88
N LEU A 197 7.00 2.19 0.13
CA LEU A 197 5.59 2.52 -0.06
C LEU A 197 4.72 1.59 0.77
N HIS A 198 3.93 2.16 1.67
CA HIS A 198 2.89 1.43 2.41
C HIS A 198 1.53 1.72 1.81
N LEU A 199 0.83 0.69 1.36
CA LEU A 199 -0.55 0.75 0.85
C LEU A 199 -1.45 0.09 1.89
N VAL A 200 -2.27 0.90 2.55
CA VAL A 200 -3.00 0.50 3.75
C VAL A 200 -4.51 0.59 3.54
N ASP A 201 -5.20 -0.53 3.74
CA ASP A 201 -6.66 -0.63 3.79
C ASP A 201 -7.10 -0.87 5.24
N LEU A 202 -7.73 0.13 5.85
CA LEU A 202 -8.16 0.03 7.24
C LEU A 202 -9.50 -0.70 7.38
N ALA A 203 -9.77 -1.27 8.56
CA ALA A 203 -11.08 -1.75 8.98
C ALA A 203 -12.08 -0.59 9.13
#